data_AF-A0A6J8AK29-F1
#
_entry.id   AF-A0A6J8AK29-F1
#
_cell.length_a   1.000
_cell.length_b   1.000
_cell.length_c   1.000
_cell.angle_alpha   90.00
_cell.angle_beta   90.00
_cell.angle_gamma   90.00
#
_symmetry.space_group_name_H-M   'P 1'
#
loop_
_entity.id
_entity.type
_entity.pdbx_description
1 polymer ?
#
loop_
_entity_poly.entity_id
_entity_poly.type
_entity_poly.pdbx_seq_one_letter_code
_entity_poly.pdbx_strand_id
1 'polypeptide(L)'
;MIRRQTLSALRLSMSHGIYPICPLLKKNVCVGDKDDLKERRRVVELSVLADGLAGCNMCNNPLSLSHTTRVLNYGLGALLKIPCKNTGCQYTNTVPTGKRHQKVFDMNTKLATGMLHAGIVTTHINSLLTALNIPTVSHAMMDRRQRETCDALETLTNKSTEEWTIEELRLTSEQTGDEQLAVSVDAGWQKRGSGKAYDSLSAKAMEQDMIVEMVSECNEKGLKTGTVIGDDDSTTIGRLRRHVDANIKKYLTRIM
;
A
#
# COMPACT_ATOMS: atom_id res chain seq x y z
N MET A 1 -36.78 5.59 19.32
CA MET A 1 -35.52 5.51 20.08
C MET A 1 -34.74 4.30 19.55
N ILE A 2 -34.03 4.47 18.44
CA ILE A 2 -33.39 3.38 17.68
C ILE A 2 -31.89 3.44 17.96
N ARG A 3 -31.36 2.37 18.54
CA ARG A 3 -29.94 2.22 18.87
C ARG A 3 -29.13 1.96 17.60
N ARG A 4 -28.12 2.80 17.36
CA ARG A 4 -27.01 2.55 16.44
C ARG A 4 -26.32 1.24 16.82
N GLN A 5 -26.29 0.27 15.92
CA GLN A 5 -25.32 -0.82 15.94
C GLN A 5 -24.41 -0.68 14.71
N THR A 6 -23.13 -0.68 15.04
CA THR A 6 -21.91 -0.57 14.24
C THR A 6 -21.92 -1.37 12.93
N LEU A 7 -21.68 -0.66 11.83
CA LEU A 7 -21.24 -1.19 10.53
C LEU A 7 -19.82 -1.75 10.68
N SER A 8 -19.73 -3.04 10.96
CA SER A 8 -18.46 -3.79 10.92
C SER A 8 -18.73 -5.22 10.46
N ALA A 9 -19.35 -5.41 9.29
CA ALA A 9 -19.57 -6.75 8.74
C ALA A 9 -19.95 -6.70 7.25
N LEU A 10 -19.08 -6.20 6.38
CA LEU A 10 -19.19 -6.44 4.94
C LEU A 10 -17.82 -6.33 4.26
N ARG A 11 -17.03 -7.40 4.34
CA ARG A 11 -16.05 -7.73 3.30
C ARG A 11 -16.08 -9.23 3.03
N LEU A 12 -16.93 -9.54 2.05
CA LEU A 12 -16.78 -10.54 0.99
C LEU A 12 -15.91 -11.78 1.28
N SER A 13 -16.64 -12.88 1.41
CA SER A 13 -16.20 -14.24 1.15
C SER A 13 -15.58 -14.38 -0.25
N MET A 14 -14.30 -14.76 -0.33
CA MET A 14 -13.73 -15.39 -1.52
C MET A 14 -13.27 -16.81 -1.17
N SER A 15 -14.09 -17.77 -1.63
CA SER A 15 -13.75 -19.11 -2.11
C SER A 15 -12.45 -19.78 -1.62
N HIS A 16 -12.64 -20.76 -0.73
CA HIS A 16 -11.91 -22.02 -0.56
C HIS A 16 -10.74 -22.30 -1.52
N GLY A 17 -9.54 -21.92 -1.09
CA GLY A 17 -8.31 -22.65 -1.36
C GLY A 17 -7.76 -23.15 -0.03
N ILE A 18 -7.84 -24.45 0.21
CA ILE A 18 -7.27 -25.08 1.41
C ILE A 18 -5.75 -24.99 1.29
N TYR A 19 -5.16 -23.94 1.86
CA TYR A 19 -3.73 -23.94 2.19
C TYR A 19 -3.59 -24.32 3.65
N PRO A 20 -2.79 -25.34 4.00
CA PRO A 20 -2.60 -25.72 5.38
C PRO A 20 -2.01 -24.53 6.14
N ILE A 21 -2.76 -24.06 7.15
CA ILE A 21 -2.30 -23.11 8.15
C ILE A 21 -1.12 -23.78 8.84
N CYS A 22 0.10 -23.35 8.50
CA CYS A 22 1.30 -23.80 9.16
C CYS A 22 1.34 -23.17 10.55
N PRO A 23 1.21 -23.94 11.64
CA PRO A 23 1.16 -23.40 12.99
C PRO A 23 2.58 -23.15 13.49
N LEU A 24 3.29 -22.20 12.90
CA LEU A 24 4.62 -21.77 13.37
C LEU A 24 4.78 -20.24 13.24
N LEU A 25 3.98 -19.51 14.02
CA LEU A 25 4.31 -18.13 14.35
C LEU A 25 5.44 -18.14 15.38
N LYS A 26 6.71 -18.08 14.94
CA LYS A 26 7.84 -17.63 15.78
C LYS A 26 9.05 -17.19 14.92
N LYS A 27 9.20 -15.86 14.86
CA LYS A 27 10.34 -15.04 14.38
C LYS A 27 10.49 -14.91 12.85
N ASN A 28 10.09 -13.73 12.33
CA ASN A 28 10.46 -13.19 11.00
C ASN A 28 11.96 -12.84 10.88
N VAL A 29 12.84 -13.64 11.49
CA VAL A 29 14.28 -13.43 11.49
C VAL A 29 14.91 -14.66 10.85
N CYS A 30 15.31 -14.54 9.59
CA CYS A 30 16.21 -15.51 8.99
C CYS A 30 17.58 -15.26 9.59
N VAL A 31 17.98 -16.07 10.56
CA VAL A 31 19.33 -16.05 11.11
C VAL A 31 20.25 -16.62 10.04
N GLY A 32 21.11 -15.78 9.48
CA GLY A 32 22.15 -16.22 8.57
C GLY A 32 23.47 -16.41 9.31
N ASP A 33 24.21 -17.43 8.92
CA ASP A 33 25.55 -17.72 9.44
C ASP A 33 26.62 -16.84 8.77
N LYS A 34 27.87 -16.90 9.24
CA LYS A 34 28.97 -16.08 8.69
C LYS A 34 29.17 -16.27 7.19
N ASP A 35 28.89 -17.47 6.69
CA ASP A 35 29.10 -17.83 5.28
C ASP A 35 28.06 -17.16 4.36
N ASP A 36 26.85 -16.88 4.87
CA ASP A 36 25.82 -16.10 4.16
C ASP A 36 26.22 -14.64 3.88
N LEU A 37 27.24 -14.11 4.57
CA LEU A 37 27.78 -12.77 4.29
C LEU A 37 28.78 -12.79 3.13
N LYS A 38 29.51 -13.90 2.94
CA LYS A 38 30.53 -14.01 1.89
C LYS A 38 29.94 -14.47 0.55
N GLU A 39 28.86 -15.23 0.59
CA GLU A 39 28.29 -15.85 -0.62
C GLU A 39 27.21 -15.01 -1.30
N ARG A 40 26.57 -14.08 -0.59
CA ARG A 40 25.42 -13.32 -1.09
C ARG A 40 25.62 -11.82 -1.01
N ARG A 41 25.11 -11.10 -2.01
CA ARG A 41 25.13 -9.63 -2.06
C ARG A 41 24.05 -9.06 -1.13
N ARG A 42 24.32 -7.88 -0.57
CA ARG A 42 23.41 -7.21 0.36
C ARG A 42 23.33 -5.72 0.04
N VAL A 43 22.16 -5.14 0.27
CA VAL A 43 21.96 -3.70 0.15
C VAL A 43 22.28 -3.06 1.49
N VAL A 44 23.20 -2.10 1.48
CA VAL A 44 23.66 -1.40 2.68
C VAL A 44 23.66 0.10 2.44
N GLU A 45 23.27 0.87 3.45
CA GLU A 45 23.43 2.32 3.49
C GLU A 45 24.85 2.61 4.00
N LEU A 46 25.74 3.05 3.10
CA LEU A 46 27.17 3.17 3.38
C LEU A 46 27.47 4.10 4.57
N SER A 47 26.73 5.19 4.73
CA SER A 47 26.93 6.13 5.85
C SER A 47 26.65 5.47 7.20
N VAL A 48 25.48 4.85 7.35
CA VAL A 48 25.07 4.16 8.59
C VAL A 48 26.03 3.01 8.92
N LEU A 49 26.47 2.28 7.89
CA LEU A 49 27.42 1.19 8.09
C LEU A 49 28.80 1.72 8.53
N ALA A 50 29.30 2.78 7.91
CA ALA A 50 30.58 3.39 8.27
C ALA A 50 30.56 3.91 9.71
N ASP A 51 29.50 4.62 10.11
CA ASP A 51 29.33 5.12 11.48
C ASP A 51 29.28 3.97 12.50
N GLY A 52 28.58 2.89 12.16
CA GLY A 52 28.49 1.71 13.02
C GLY A 52 29.79 0.90 13.10
N LEU A 53 30.72 1.04 12.15
CA LEU A 53 32.03 0.40 12.17
C LEU A 53 33.14 1.30 12.75
N ALA A 54 32.87 2.60 12.92
CA ALA A 54 33.84 3.58 13.38
C ALA A 54 34.47 3.20 14.74
N GLY A 55 33.68 2.62 15.64
CA GLY A 55 34.17 2.22 16.95
C GLY A 55 33.26 1.22 17.66
N CYS A 56 33.87 0.39 18.51
CA CYS A 56 33.17 -0.43 19.48
C CYS A 56 32.49 0.45 20.54
N ASN A 57 31.24 0.16 20.90
CA ASN A 57 30.49 0.93 21.88
C ASN A 57 31.16 1.03 23.27
N MET A 58 32.06 0.09 23.59
CA MET A 58 32.71 0.02 24.90
C MET A 58 34.15 0.55 24.92
N CYS A 59 34.93 0.34 23.85
CA CYS A 59 36.37 0.69 23.83
C CYS A 59 36.78 1.52 22.61
N ASN A 60 35.83 1.94 21.78
CA ASN A 60 36.02 2.77 20.59
C ASN A 60 37.00 2.23 19.54
N ASN A 61 37.45 0.97 19.66
CA ASN A 61 38.29 0.34 18.65
C ASN A 61 37.50 0.07 17.37
N PRO A 62 38.09 0.29 16.19
CA PRO A 62 37.41 0.10 14.91
C PRO A 62 36.96 -1.36 14.75
N LEU A 63 35.75 -1.53 14.21
CA LEU A 63 35.16 -2.84 13.97
C LEU A 63 35.43 -3.29 12.53
N SER A 64 35.83 -4.54 12.37
CA SER A 64 36.09 -5.13 11.05
C SER A 64 34.94 -6.04 10.62
N LEU A 65 34.44 -5.86 9.40
CA LEU A 65 33.40 -6.72 8.83
C LEU A 65 33.80 -8.19 8.72
N SER A 66 35.10 -8.46 8.55
CA SER A 66 35.66 -9.82 8.54
C SER A 66 35.41 -10.60 9.83
N HIS A 67 35.22 -9.90 10.96
CA HIS A 67 34.98 -10.53 12.26
C HIS A 67 33.49 -10.78 12.54
N THR A 68 32.58 -10.43 11.63
CA THR A 68 31.14 -10.61 11.81
C THR A 68 30.83 -12.04 12.21
N THR A 69 30.18 -12.22 13.37
CA THR A 69 29.79 -13.52 13.92
C THR A 69 28.47 -14.02 13.41
N ARG A 70 27.51 -13.11 13.26
CA ARG A 70 26.14 -13.47 12.87
C ARG A 70 25.49 -12.34 12.11
N VAL A 71 24.66 -12.70 11.14
CA VAL A 71 23.85 -11.76 10.39
C VAL A 71 22.37 -12.04 10.65
N LEU A 72 21.66 -11.06 11.21
CA LEU A 72 20.21 -11.16 11.43
C LEU A 72 19.50 -10.45 10.30
N ASN A 73 18.81 -11.19 9.43
CA ASN A 73 18.13 -10.64 8.27
C ASN A 73 16.71 -10.18 8.60
N TYR A 74 16.34 -9.01 8.07
CA TYR A 74 15.03 -8.39 8.20
C TYR A 74 14.62 -7.81 6.84
N GLY A 75 14.17 -8.66 5.92
CA GLY A 75 13.90 -8.26 4.54
C GLY A 75 15.20 -7.89 3.82
N LEU A 76 15.26 -6.70 3.22
CA LEU A 76 16.48 -6.21 2.58
C LEU A 76 17.54 -5.71 3.58
N GLY A 77 17.13 -5.35 4.80
CA GLY A 77 18.04 -4.88 5.85
C GLY A 77 18.58 -6.01 6.72
N ALA A 78 19.69 -5.77 7.40
CA ALA A 78 20.28 -6.73 8.33
C ALA A 78 20.92 -6.05 9.56
N LEU A 79 21.06 -6.83 10.64
CA LEU A 79 21.90 -6.47 11.79
C LEU A 79 23.12 -7.39 11.83
N LEU A 80 24.30 -6.79 11.78
CA LEU A 80 25.58 -7.48 11.87
C LEU A 80 26.00 -7.54 13.34
N LYS A 81 26.29 -8.74 13.83
CA LYS A 81 26.86 -8.96 15.17
C LYS A 81 28.37 -9.07 15.04
N ILE A 82 29.10 -8.04 15.46
CA ILE A 82 30.55 -7.94 15.29
C ILE A 82 31.23 -7.87 16.68
N PRO A 83 31.96 -8.91 17.09
CA PRO A 83 32.76 -8.88 18.31
C PRO A 83 33.94 -7.92 18.15
N CYS A 84 34.25 -7.20 19.23
CA CYS A 84 35.45 -6.38 19.27
C CYS A 84 36.71 -7.25 19.21
N LYS A 85 37.71 -6.85 18.43
CA LYS A 85 39.02 -7.53 18.35
C LYS A 85 39.81 -7.44 19.67
N ASN A 86 39.53 -6.43 20.49
CA ASN A 86 40.23 -6.24 21.76
C ASN A 86 39.86 -7.35 22.75
N THR A 87 40.85 -8.15 23.14
CA THR A 87 40.74 -9.28 24.07
C THR A 87 40.25 -8.88 25.46
N GLY A 88 40.45 -7.62 25.86
CA GLY A 88 39.95 -7.09 27.13
C GLY A 88 38.49 -6.62 27.10
N CYS A 89 37.90 -6.38 25.92
CA CYS A 89 36.55 -5.86 25.80
C CYS A 89 35.51 -6.95 25.52
N GLN A 90 35.80 -7.87 24.59
CA GLN A 90 34.95 -9.00 24.14
C GLN A 90 33.48 -8.64 23.81
N TYR A 91 33.16 -7.35 23.74
CA TYR A 91 31.80 -6.88 23.52
C TYR A 91 31.35 -7.14 22.09
N THR A 92 30.13 -7.67 21.93
CA THR A 92 29.53 -7.92 20.62
C THR A 92 28.65 -6.75 20.22
N ASN A 93 29.16 -5.95 19.28
CA ASN A 93 28.45 -4.80 18.74
C ASN A 93 27.36 -5.25 17.77
N THR A 94 26.29 -4.47 17.70
CA THR A 94 25.18 -4.69 16.78
C THR A 94 25.14 -3.55 15.79
N VAL A 95 25.64 -3.79 14.59
CA VAL A 95 25.75 -2.77 13.55
C VAL A 95 24.60 -2.93 12.55
N PRO A 96 23.71 -1.94 12.40
CA PRO A 96 22.65 -1.99 11.39
C PRO A 96 23.21 -1.68 10.00
N THR A 97 22.64 -2.30 8.96
CA THR A 97 23.01 -2.02 7.56
C THR A 97 22.28 -0.82 6.96
N GLY A 98 21.42 -0.14 7.71
CA GLY A 98 20.68 1.04 7.23
C GLY A 98 19.80 1.64 8.29
N LYS A 99 19.19 2.79 7.97
CA LYS A 99 18.28 3.49 8.88
C LYS A 99 17.08 2.65 9.28
N ARG A 100 16.61 2.90 10.51
CA ARG A 100 15.52 2.15 11.12
C ARG A 100 14.53 3.11 11.76
N HIS A 101 13.27 2.98 11.36
CA HIS A 101 12.14 3.43 12.17
C HIS A 101 11.74 2.31 13.13
N GLN A 102 11.92 2.55 14.43
CA GLN A 102 11.61 1.60 15.50
C GLN A 102 12.27 0.21 15.28
N LYS A 103 11.47 -0.82 14.93
CA LYS A 103 11.92 -2.20 14.71
C LYS A 103 12.10 -2.55 13.23
N VAL A 104 11.77 -1.64 12.32
CA VAL A 104 11.71 -1.87 10.87
C VAL A 104 12.87 -1.13 10.19
N PHE A 105 13.34 -1.65 9.05
CA PHE A 105 14.31 -0.94 8.21
C PHE A 105 13.57 -0.07 7.18
N ASP A 106 13.97 1.19 7.06
CA ASP A 106 13.34 2.17 6.16
C ASP A 106 13.36 1.69 4.70
N MET A 107 14.42 0.97 4.32
CA MET A 107 14.56 0.36 3.00
C MET A 107 13.42 -0.61 2.66
N ASN A 108 12.86 -1.33 3.64
CA ASN A 108 11.72 -2.23 3.40
C ASN A 108 10.44 -1.44 3.12
N THR A 109 10.23 -0.32 3.82
CA THR A 109 9.08 0.56 3.54
C THR A 109 9.24 1.23 2.18
N LYS A 110 10.44 1.73 1.84
CA LYS A 110 10.74 2.30 0.52
C LYS A 110 10.56 1.29 -0.61
N LEU A 111 10.98 0.04 -0.41
CA LEU A 111 10.72 -1.04 -1.38
C LEU A 111 9.21 -1.21 -1.59
N ALA A 112 8.42 -1.27 -0.52
CA ALA A 112 6.97 -1.39 -0.63
C ALA A 112 6.34 -0.20 -1.39
N THR A 113 6.77 1.02 -1.11
CA THR A 113 6.32 2.21 -1.86
C THR A 113 6.70 2.13 -3.34
N GLY A 114 7.94 1.73 -3.66
CA GLY A 114 8.40 1.57 -5.04
C GLY A 114 7.65 0.47 -5.79
N MET A 115 7.31 -0.62 -5.11
CA MET A 115 6.48 -1.70 -5.64
C MET A 115 5.06 -1.22 -5.98
N LEU A 116 4.44 -0.42 -5.10
CA LEU A 116 3.12 0.16 -5.35
C LEU A 116 3.14 1.11 -6.55
N HIS A 117 4.13 2.02 -6.59
CA HIS A 117 4.29 2.96 -7.70
C HIS A 117 4.52 2.27 -9.04
N ALA A 118 5.33 1.21 -9.06
CA ALA A 118 5.65 0.47 -10.27
C ALA A 118 4.60 -0.60 -10.66
N GLY A 119 3.60 -0.85 -9.81
CA GLY A 119 2.64 -1.94 -10.02
C GLY A 119 3.28 -3.35 -9.95
N ILE A 120 4.34 -3.52 -9.16
CA ILE A 120 5.13 -4.75 -9.09
C ILE A 120 4.77 -5.55 -7.84
N VAL A 121 4.50 -6.84 -8.01
CA VAL A 121 4.25 -7.79 -6.92
C VAL A 121 5.56 -8.38 -6.38
N THR A 122 5.52 -8.83 -5.12
CA THR A 122 6.63 -9.46 -4.38
C THR A 122 7.33 -10.59 -5.12
N THR A 123 6.62 -11.37 -5.94
CA THR A 123 7.18 -12.44 -6.77
C THR A 123 8.21 -11.91 -7.77
N HIS A 124 7.85 -10.85 -8.51
CA HIS A 124 8.73 -10.22 -9.50
C HIS A 124 10.00 -9.65 -8.85
N ILE A 125 9.86 -9.03 -7.67
CA ILE A 125 11.01 -8.55 -6.89
C ILE A 125 11.89 -9.71 -6.45
N ASN A 126 11.31 -10.80 -5.94
CA ASN A 126 12.09 -11.95 -5.51
C ASN A 126 12.83 -12.63 -6.67
N SER A 127 12.24 -12.69 -7.88
CA SER A 127 12.92 -13.13 -9.09
C SER A 127 14.13 -12.23 -9.42
N LEU A 128 13.96 -10.90 -9.35
CA LEU A 128 15.03 -9.94 -9.57
C LEU A 128 16.15 -10.06 -8.52
N LEU A 129 15.80 -10.10 -7.23
CA LEU A 129 16.76 -10.24 -6.14
C LEU A 129 17.55 -11.54 -6.26
N THR A 130 16.89 -12.63 -6.62
CA THR A 130 17.54 -13.92 -6.84
C THR A 130 18.54 -13.85 -8.00
N ALA A 131 18.17 -13.22 -9.12
CA ALA A 131 19.07 -13.02 -10.26
C ALA A 131 20.32 -12.19 -9.90
N LEU A 132 20.18 -11.24 -8.97
CA LEU A 132 21.28 -10.41 -8.47
C LEU A 132 22.08 -11.08 -7.33
N ASN A 133 21.73 -12.31 -6.94
CA ASN A 133 22.27 -13.01 -5.78
C ASN A 133 22.10 -12.21 -4.46
N ILE A 134 20.93 -11.60 -4.29
CA ILE A 134 20.50 -10.88 -3.07
C ILE A 134 19.45 -11.76 -2.35
N PRO A 135 19.44 -11.81 -1.00
CA PRO A 135 18.39 -12.48 -0.24
C PRO A 135 16.98 -12.01 -0.60
N THR A 136 16.08 -12.98 -0.80
CA THR A 136 14.67 -12.72 -1.08
C THR A 136 13.94 -12.18 0.15
N VAL A 137 12.86 -11.44 -0.09
CA VAL A 137 12.01 -10.90 0.97
C VAL A 137 10.78 -11.80 1.20
N SER A 138 10.36 -11.90 2.47
CA SER A 138 9.15 -12.66 2.83
C SER A 138 7.88 -11.93 2.39
N HIS A 139 6.95 -12.66 1.77
CA HIS A 139 5.63 -12.17 1.39
C HIS A 139 4.89 -11.53 2.56
N ALA A 140 4.76 -12.24 3.69
CA ALA A 140 4.04 -11.74 4.86
C ALA A 140 4.62 -10.42 5.42
N MET A 141 5.94 -10.26 5.35
CA MET A 141 6.60 -9.02 5.76
C MET A 141 6.27 -7.88 4.78
N MET A 142 6.32 -8.17 3.47
CA MET A 142 5.99 -7.22 2.41
C MET A 142 4.53 -6.82 2.41
N ASP A 143 3.58 -7.74 2.55
CA ASP A 143 2.14 -7.46 2.60
C ASP A 143 1.79 -6.52 3.77
N ARG A 144 2.53 -6.64 4.89
CA ARG A 144 2.38 -5.72 6.03
C ARG A 144 2.91 -4.32 5.69
N ARG A 145 4.04 -4.23 4.98
CA ARG A 145 4.63 -2.94 4.57
C ARG A 145 3.85 -2.26 3.46
N GLN A 146 3.30 -3.03 2.54
CA GLN A 146 2.41 -2.54 1.49
C GLN A 146 1.14 -1.97 2.11
N ARG A 147 0.46 -2.70 3.01
CA ARG A 147 -0.73 -2.15 3.72
C ARG A 147 -0.44 -0.85 4.45
N GLU A 148 0.62 -0.81 5.26
CA GLU A 148 1.02 0.41 5.97
C GLU A 148 1.27 1.59 5.02
N THR A 149 1.88 1.33 3.86
CA THR A 149 2.13 2.37 2.85
C THR A 149 0.85 2.77 2.14
N CYS A 150 -0.03 1.81 1.83
CA CYS A 150 -1.32 2.06 1.20
C CYS A 150 -2.22 2.90 2.11
N ASP A 151 -2.35 2.56 3.39
CA ASP A 151 -3.18 3.29 4.35
C ASP A 151 -2.71 4.76 4.46
N ALA A 152 -1.40 4.98 4.49
CA ALA A 152 -0.80 6.31 4.51
C ALA A 152 -1.06 7.07 3.19
N LEU A 153 -0.90 6.38 2.05
CA LEU A 153 -1.14 6.95 0.73
C LEU A 153 -2.62 7.32 0.55
N GLU A 154 -3.54 6.47 0.98
CA GLU A 154 -4.99 6.71 0.95
C GLU A 154 -5.38 7.91 1.81
N THR A 155 -4.80 8.02 3.00
CA THR A 155 -5.00 9.20 3.87
C THR A 155 -4.53 10.49 3.19
N LEU A 156 -3.42 10.44 2.44
CA LEU A 156 -2.89 11.59 1.70
C LEU A 156 -3.77 11.94 0.51
N THR A 157 -4.21 10.93 -0.27
CA THR A 157 -5.09 11.15 -1.42
C THR A 157 -6.42 11.72 -0.98
N ASN A 158 -7.00 11.23 0.12
CA ASN A 158 -8.28 11.71 0.62
C ASN A 158 -8.23 13.17 1.08
N LYS A 159 -7.15 13.58 1.77
CA LYS A 159 -6.96 14.99 2.13
C LYS A 159 -6.83 15.88 0.91
N SER A 160 -6.03 15.45 -0.07
CA SER A 160 -5.85 16.21 -1.29
C SER A 160 -7.16 16.35 -2.06
N THR A 161 -7.91 15.25 -2.24
CA THR A 161 -9.20 15.30 -2.95
C THR A 161 -10.22 16.17 -2.20
N GLU A 162 -10.24 16.13 -0.87
CA GLU A 162 -11.10 17.02 -0.06
C GLU A 162 -10.75 18.50 -0.24
N GLU A 163 -9.47 18.86 -0.18
CA GLU A 163 -8.99 20.23 -0.42
C GLU A 163 -9.40 20.72 -1.82
N TRP A 164 -9.20 19.89 -2.86
CA TRP A 164 -9.61 20.22 -4.23
C TRP A 164 -11.12 20.34 -4.38
N THR A 165 -11.90 19.47 -3.71
CA THR A 165 -13.37 19.51 -3.75
C THR A 165 -13.90 20.83 -3.20
N ILE A 166 -13.34 21.31 -2.07
CA ILE A 166 -13.73 22.58 -1.46
C ILE A 166 -13.42 23.75 -2.38
N GLU A 167 -12.25 23.76 -3.01
CA GLU A 167 -11.86 24.81 -3.93
C GLU A 167 -12.73 24.84 -5.20
N GLU A 168 -13.09 23.67 -5.73
CA GLU A 168 -13.98 23.54 -6.88
C GLU A 168 -15.39 24.09 -6.57
N LEU A 169 -15.92 23.84 -5.37
CA LEU A 169 -17.19 24.44 -4.93
C LEU A 169 -17.11 25.96 -4.90
N ARG A 170 -16.03 26.50 -4.32
CA ARG A 170 -15.83 27.94 -4.17
C ARG A 170 -15.88 28.60 -5.56
N LEU A 171 -15.10 28.07 -6.50
CA LEU A 171 -15.07 28.55 -7.89
C LEU A 171 -16.41 28.40 -8.61
N THR A 172 -17.13 27.29 -8.40
CA THR A 172 -18.44 27.04 -9.03
C THR A 172 -19.50 28.03 -8.55
N SER A 173 -19.50 28.32 -7.25
CA SER A 173 -20.43 29.28 -6.62
C SER A 173 -20.17 30.71 -7.10
N GLU A 174 -18.89 31.09 -7.29
CA GLU A 174 -18.49 32.42 -7.78
C GLU A 174 -18.81 32.63 -9.26
N GLN A 175 -18.65 31.61 -10.10
CA GLN A 175 -18.85 31.75 -11.55
C GLN A 175 -20.31 31.59 -11.98
N THR A 176 -21.04 30.66 -11.36
CA THR A 176 -22.36 30.21 -11.85
C THR A 176 -23.50 30.61 -10.91
N GLY A 177 -23.20 30.91 -9.64
CA GLY A 177 -24.20 31.11 -8.59
C GLY A 177 -24.91 29.83 -8.13
N ASP A 178 -24.49 28.67 -8.65
CA ASP A 178 -25.01 27.36 -8.27
C ASP A 178 -24.08 26.69 -7.25
N GLU A 179 -24.67 26.11 -6.19
CA GLU A 179 -23.98 25.30 -5.18
C GLU A 179 -23.86 23.81 -5.61
N GLN A 180 -24.05 23.52 -6.90
CA GLN A 180 -24.08 22.15 -7.42
C GLN A 180 -22.80 21.81 -8.18
N LEU A 181 -22.15 20.71 -7.82
CA LEU A 181 -21.01 20.17 -8.57
C LEU A 181 -21.48 19.26 -9.70
N ALA A 182 -20.75 19.30 -10.81
CA ALA A 182 -20.82 18.30 -11.86
C ALA A 182 -19.77 17.22 -11.57
N VAL A 183 -20.20 15.98 -11.40
CA VAL A 183 -19.30 14.85 -11.11
C VAL A 183 -19.14 14.03 -12.39
N SER A 184 -17.91 13.90 -12.86
CA SER A 184 -17.59 12.96 -13.94
C SER A 184 -17.11 11.64 -13.36
N VAL A 185 -17.73 10.54 -13.75
CA VAL A 185 -17.30 9.19 -13.39
C VAL A 185 -16.88 8.45 -14.65
N ASP A 186 -15.60 8.12 -14.74
CA ASP A 186 -15.09 7.16 -15.71
C ASP A 186 -15.16 5.76 -15.09
N ALA A 187 -16.29 5.10 -15.26
CA ALA A 187 -16.53 3.75 -14.76
C ALA A 187 -16.60 2.72 -15.90
N GLY A 188 -16.10 3.07 -17.09
CA GLY A 188 -16.18 2.25 -18.28
C GLY A 188 -15.30 1.00 -18.20
N TRP A 189 -15.84 -0.12 -17.73
CA TRP A 189 -15.17 -1.42 -17.90
C TRP A 189 -15.60 -2.06 -19.22
N GLN A 190 -14.71 -2.01 -20.21
CA GLN A 190 -14.97 -2.52 -21.55
C GLN A 190 -15.27 -4.03 -21.52
N LYS A 191 -16.47 -4.42 -22.00
CA LYS A 191 -16.83 -5.82 -22.24
C LYS A 191 -15.79 -6.42 -23.19
N ARG A 192 -14.92 -7.34 -22.73
CA ARG A 192 -14.23 -8.24 -23.65
C ARG A 192 -15.32 -9.04 -24.36
N GLY A 193 -15.45 -8.85 -25.67
CA GLY A 193 -16.57 -9.33 -26.48
C GLY A 193 -16.66 -10.86 -26.57
N SER A 194 -17.19 -11.51 -25.54
CA SER A 194 -17.50 -12.94 -25.58
C SER A 194 -18.95 -13.24 -25.97
N GLY A 195 -19.79 -12.20 -26.18
CA GLY A 195 -21.19 -12.35 -26.60
C GLY A 195 -22.10 -13.05 -25.58
N LYS A 196 -21.60 -13.38 -24.38
CA LYS A 196 -22.36 -14.06 -23.33
C LYS A 196 -22.63 -13.11 -22.16
N ALA A 197 -23.91 -12.86 -21.89
CA ALA A 197 -24.35 -12.21 -20.67
C ALA A 197 -24.28 -13.24 -19.52
N TYR A 198 -23.24 -13.16 -18.71
CA TYR A 198 -23.20 -13.84 -17.43
C TYR A 198 -23.77 -12.88 -16.38
N ASP A 199 -25.00 -13.15 -15.92
CA ASP A 199 -25.67 -12.42 -14.83
C ASP A 199 -25.08 -12.76 -13.44
N SER A 200 -23.82 -13.18 -13.40
CA SER A 200 -23.10 -13.50 -12.17
C SER A 200 -22.43 -12.23 -11.64
N LEU A 201 -23.01 -11.57 -10.62
CA LEU A 201 -22.35 -10.58 -9.73
C LEU A 201 -21.22 -9.80 -10.44
N SER A 202 -21.54 -9.27 -11.62
CA SER A 202 -20.51 -8.93 -12.58
C SER A 202 -19.90 -7.61 -12.17
N ALA A 203 -18.67 -7.36 -12.60
CA ALA A 203 -18.00 -6.07 -12.52
C ALA A 203 -18.92 -4.85 -12.79
N LYS A 204 -19.97 -5.03 -13.61
CA LYS A 204 -20.98 -4.01 -13.96
C LYS A 204 -21.97 -3.68 -12.84
N ALA A 205 -22.24 -4.60 -11.91
CA ALA A 205 -23.02 -4.29 -10.71
C ALA A 205 -22.19 -3.48 -9.71
N MET A 206 -20.91 -3.80 -9.58
CA MET A 206 -19.96 -3.04 -8.75
C MET A 206 -19.81 -1.60 -9.23
N GLU A 207 -19.89 -1.37 -10.54
CA GLU A 207 -19.86 -0.03 -11.14
C GLU A 207 -20.97 0.88 -10.60
N GLN A 208 -22.20 0.36 -10.60
CA GLN A 208 -23.38 1.09 -10.14
C GLN A 208 -23.32 1.36 -8.64
N ASP A 209 -22.90 0.37 -7.87
CA ASP A 209 -22.80 0.49 -6.42
C ASP A 209 -21.71 1.50 -6.03
N MET A 210 -20.57 1.49 -6.73
CA MET A 210 -19.48 2.47 -6.55
C MET A 210 -19.94 3.90 -6.86
N ILE A 211 -20.70 4.10 -7.93
CA ILE A 211 -21.22 5.44 -8.30
C ILE A 211 -22.24 5.92 -7.26
N VAL A 212 -23.13 5.04 -6.79
CA VAL A 212 -24.11 5.40 -5.75
C VAL A 212 -23.41 5.72 -4.43
N GLU A 213 -22.42 4.94 -4.02
CA GLU A 213 -21.61 5.20 -2.83
C GLU A 213 -20.92 6.56 -2.92
N MET A 214 -20.22 6.84 -4.02
CA MET A 214 -19.52 8.11 -4.24
C MET A 214 -20.46 9.32 -4.18
N VAL A 215 -21.60 9.30 -4.87
CA VAL A 215 -22.55 10.44 -4.84
C VAL A 215 -23.22 10.57 -3.48
N SER A 216 -23.46 9.44 -2.78
CA SER A 216 -23.99 9.45 -1.41
C SER A 216 -22.99 10.07 -0.44
N GLU A 217 -21.71 9.72 -0.52
CA GLU A 217 -20.64 10.32 0.28
C GLU A 217 -20.53 11.83 0.02
N CYS A 218 -20.61 12.27 -1.24
CA CYS A 218 -20.66 13.69 -1.56
C CYS A 218 -21.85 14.39 -0.88
N ASN A 219 -23.04 13.79 -0.92
CA ASN A 219 -24.24 14.34 -0.30
C ASN A 219 -24.14 14.37 1.24
N GLU A 220 -23.54 13.34 1.86
CA GLU A 220 -23.25 13.30 3.30
C GLU A 220 -22.26 14.40 3.73
N LYS A 221 -21.31 14.76 2.86
CA LYS A 221 -20.39 15.90 3.06
C LYS A 221 -21.06 17.27 2.82
N GLY A 222 -22.37 17.30 2.50
CA GLY A 222 -23.13 18.52 2.25
C GLY A 222 -23.02 19.06 0.82
N LEU A 223 -22.46 18.26 -0.10
CA LEU A 223 -22.27 18.64 -1.50
C LEU A 223 -23.48 18.21 -2.33
N LYS A 224 -24.16 19.17 -2.97
CA LYS A 224 -25.23 18.85 -3.90
C LYS A 224 -24.63 18.48 -5.26
N THR A 225 -24.89 17.26 -5.71
CA THR A 225 -24.48 16.82 -7.05
C THR A 225 -25.62 17.12 -8.03
N GLY A 226 -25.40 18.05 -8.96
CA GLY A 226 -26.44 18.45 -9.94
C GLY A 226 -26.44 17.60 -11.20
N THR A 227 -25.24 17.26 -11.68
CA THR A 227 -25.03 16.57 -12.94
C THR A 227 -24.02 15.45 -12.77
N VAL A 228 -24.33 14.28 -13.34
CA VAL A 228 -23.38 13.17 -13.45
C VAL A 228 -23.04 12.96 -14.93
N ILE A 229 -21.75 12.99 -15.24
CA ILE A 229 -21.18 12.76 -16.58
C ILE A 229 -20.54 11.37 -16.56
N GLY A 230 -20.93 10.49 -17.48
CA GLY A 230 -20.40 9.13 -17.53
C GLY A 230 -20.92 8.36 -18.74
N ASP A 231 -20.45 7.14 -18.89
CA ASP A 231 -20.81 6.26 -20.01
C ASP A 231 -22.32 5.90 -20.00
N ASP A 232 -22.89 5.47 -21.13
CA ASP A 232 -24.34 5.43 -21.36
C ASP A 232 -25.11 4.31 -20.62
N ASP A 233 -24.92 4.17 -19.30
CA ASP A 233 -25.60 3.19 -18.47
C ASP A 233 -26.88 3.80 -17.85
N SER A 234 -28.01 3.61 -18.54
CA SER A 234 -29.36 4.00 -18.06
C SER A 234 -29.73 3.40 -16.70
N THR A 235 -29.17 2.24 -16.36
CA THR A 235 -29.36 1.53 -15.08
C THR A 235 -28.70 2.25 -13.90
N THR A 236 -27.53 2.84 -14.09
CA THR A 236 -26.80 3.61 -13.06
C THR A 236 -27.59 4.84 -12.63
N ILE A 237 -28.10 5.61 -13.60
CA ILE A 237 -28.89 6.81 -13.33
C ILE A 237 -30.24 6.46 -12.69
N GLY A 238 -30.85 5.35 -13.11
CA GLY A 238 -32.06 4.83 -12.49
C GLY A 238 -31.85 4.51 -11.01
N ARG A 239 -30.68 3.98 -10.62
CA ARG A 239 -30.33 3.74 -9.22
C ARG A 239 -30.01 5.02 -8.45
N LEU A 240 -29.22 5.93 -9.03
CA LEU A 240 -28.93 7.24 -8.42
C LEU A 240 -30.20 8.02 -8.08
N ARG A 241 -31.18 8.03 -8.99
CA ARG A 241 -32.46 8.70 -8.75
C ARG A 241 -33.33 8.05 -7.68
N ARG A 242 -33.16 6.74 -7.46
CA ARG A 242 -33.90 6.00 -6.42
C ARG A 242 -33.26 6.12 -5.05
N HIS A 243 -31.93 6.12 -4.99
CA HIS A 243 -31.18 5.99 -3.74
C HIS A 243 -30.57 7.32 -3.25
N VAL A 244 -30.36 8.30 -4.13
CA VAL A 244 -29.67 9.55 -3.80
C VAL A 244 -30.55 10.78 -4.00
N ASP A 245 -30.84 11.16 -5.25
CA ASP A 245 -31.70 12.31 -5.56
C ASP A 245 -32.37 12.15 -6.94
N ALA A 246 -33.69 12.32 -6.97
CA ALA A 246 -34.51 12.22 -8.17
C ALA A 246 -34.18 13.29 -9.23
N ASN A 247 -33.61 14.42 -8.82
CA ASN A 247 -33.33 15.58 -9.68
C ASN A 247 -32.01 15.48 -10.46
N ILE A 248 -31.20 14.44 -10.23
CA ILE A 248 -29.92 14.27 -10.89
C ILE A 248 -30.11 14.17 -12.40
N LYS A 249 -29.43 15.07 -13.13
CA LYS A 249 -29.43 15.13 -14.59
C LYS A 249 -28.27 14.30 -15.13
N LYS A 250 -28.56 13.52 -16.18
CA LYS A 250 -27.53 12.89 -17.02
C LYS A 250 -27.09 13.92 -18.05
N TYR A 251 -25.79 14.12 -18.21
CA TYR A 251 -25.25 14.81 -19.37
C TYR A 251 -24.58 13.79 -20.29
N LEU A 252 -25.09 13.68 -21.52
CA LEU A 252 -24.48 12.86 -22.57
C LEU A 252 -23.54 13.75 -23.36
N THR A 253 -22.23 13.48 -23.28
CA THR A 253 -21.27 14.04 -24.21
C THR A 253 -21.55 13.48 -25.59
N ARG A 254 -22.32 14.21 -26.41
CA ARG A 254 -22.38 13.95 -27.86
C ARG A 254 -21.01 14.30 -28.41
N ILE A 255 -20.16 13.29 -28.58
CA ILE A 255 -19.00 13.39 -29.45
C ILE A 255 -19.59 13.48 -30.88
N MET A 256 -19.54 14.68 -31.46
CA MET A 256 -19.78 14.90 -32.89
C MET A 256 -18.61 14.37 -33.71
#